data_AF-A0A2K8SEG5-F1
#
_entry.id   AF-A0A2K8SEG5-F1
#
_cell.length_a   1.000
_cell.length_b   1.000
_cell.length_c   1.000
_cell.angle_alpha   90.00
_cell.angle_beta   90.00
_cell.angle_gamma   90.00
#
_symmetry.space_group_name_H-M   'P 1'
#
loop_
_entity.id
_entity.type
_entity.pdbx_description
1 polymer ?
#
loop_
_entity_poly.entity_id
_entity_poly.type
_entity_poly.pdbx_seq_one_letter_code
_entity_poly.pdbx_strand_id
1 'polypeptide(L)'
;MKKTKNYETYIKLFIAGLFIITIFDTAIVLSISIRGIIYLFEDKWFIILIQILPLIFFVTLLTFELKLLIKYFKKLRSFNNEEIKERHMLTFDYIVTENKNHFKKEMIFVYISCSFIVLFGGIGVIPLVFLINGQKSHKKWLQEK
;
A
#
# COMPACT_ATOMS: atom_id res chain seq x y z
N MET A 1 -6.95 -9.87 34.09
CA MET A 1 -5.97 -9.25 33.16
C MET A 1 -6.52 -9.30 31.73
N LYS A 2 -7.03 -8.19 31.20
CA LYS A 2 -7.37 -8.09 29.77
C LYS A 2 -6.06 -8.24 29.00
N LYS A 3 -5.94 -9.26 28.13
CA LYS A 3 -4.82 -9.39 27.18
C LYS A 3 -4.57 -8.00 26.58
N THR A 4 -3.43 -7.40 26.83
CA THR A 4 -2.96 -6.22 26.11
C THR A 4 -2.98 -6.60 24.64
N LYS A 5 -4.01 -6.15 23.92
CA LYS A 5 -4.17 -6.46 22.51
C LYS A 5 -3.03 -5.79 21.78
N ASN A 6 -2.26 -6.56 21.02
CA ASN A 6 -1.06 -6.09 20.35
C ASN A 6 -1.44 -5.34 19.05
N TYR A 7 -2.19 -4.25 19.20
CA TYR A 7 -2.70 -3.42 18.10
C TYR A 7 -1.58 -2.89 17.22
N GLU A 8 -0.45 -2.52 17.83
CA GLU A 8 0.74 -2.09 17.11
C GLU A 8 1.25 -3.15 16.12
N THR A 9 1.27 -4.42 16.50
CA THR A 9 1.71 -5.50 15.61
C THR A 9 0.85 -5.56 14.36
N TYR A 10 -0.47 -5.41 14.49
CA TYR A 10 -1.36 -5.44 13.33
C TYR A 10 -1.19 -4.23 12.41
N ILE A 11 -0.85 -3.06 12.94
CA ILE A 11 -0.51 -1.89 12.10
C ILE A 11 0.87 -2.06 11.45
N LYS A 12 1.85 -2.62 12.16
CA LYS A 12 3.15 -2.96 11.56
C LYS A 12 2.98 -3.95 10.41
N LEU A 13 2.13 -4.97 10.58
CA LEU A 13 1.77 -5.91 9.52
C LEU A 13 1.03 -5.22 8.38
N PHE A 14 0.11 -4.29 8.65
CA PHE A 14 -0.56 -3.48 7.63
C PHE A 14 0.46 -2.75 6.74
N ILE A 15 1.44 -2.09 7.36
CA ILE A 15 2.48 -1.35 6.62
C ILE A 15 3.39 -2.31 5.86
N ALA A 16 3.74 -3.46 6.43
CA ALA A 16 4.48 -4.50 5.72
C ALA A 16 3.69 -5.01 4.50
N GLY A 17 2.37 -5.20 4.63
CA GLY A 17 1.49 -5.58 3.52
C GLY A 17 1.48 -4.53 2.41
N LEU A 18 1.35 -3.25 2.76
CA LEU A 18 1.43 -2.13 1.81
C LEU A 18 2.80 -2.08 1.10
N PHE A 19 3.89 -2.30 1.84
CA PHE A 19 5.24 -2.32 1.28
C PHE A 19 5.47 -3.47 0.29
N ILE A 20 4.95 -4.66 0.61
CA ILE A 20 5.00 -5.82 -0.28
C ILE A 20 4.29 -5.49 -1.60
N ILE A 21 3.08 -4.92 -1.54
CA ILE A 21 2.30 -4.55 -2.73
C ILE A 21 3.10 -3.57 -3.59
N THR A 22 3.66 -2.51 -2.99
CA THR A 22 4.47 -1.50 -3.69
C THR A 22 5.70 -2.09 -4.38
N ILE A 23 6.37 -3.07 -3.78
CA ILE A 23 7.51 -3.75 -4.43
C ILE A 23 7.04 -4.50 -5.68
N PHE A 24 5.94 -5.24 -5.59
CA PHE A 24 5.40 -5.98 -6.74
C PHE A 24 4.93 -5.04 -7.85
N ASP A 25 4.20 -3.99 -7.52
CA ASP A 25 3.74 -2.99 -8.50
C ASP A 25 4.93 -2.28 -9.16
N THR A 26 5.97 -1.94 -8.38
CA THR A 26 7.23 -1.39 -8.92
C THR A 26 7.89 -2.37 -9.90
N ALA A 27 7.94 -3.66 -9.56
CA ALA A 27 8.52 -4.68 -10.44
C ALA A 27 7.70 -4.83 -11.74
N ILE A 28 6.37 -4.74 -11.68
CA ILE A 28 5.49 -4.77 -12.86
C ILE A 28 5.74 -3.54 -13.74
N VAL A 29 5.72 -2.33 -13.16
CA VAL A 29 5.99 -1.08 -13.89
C VAL A 29 7.35 -1.17 -14.58
N LEU A 30 8.40 -1.57 -13.86
CA LEU A 30 9.75 -1.71 -14.40
C LEU A 30 9.80 -2.76 -15.54
N SER A 31 9.13 -3.89 -15.37
CA SER A 31 9.05 -4.94 -16.40
C SER A 31 8.38 -4.47 -17.68
N ILE A 32 7.31 -3.66 -17.58
CA ILE A 32 6.64 -3.08 -18.74
C ILE A 32 7.54 -2.01 -19.38
N SER A 33 8.16 -1.14 -18.58
CA SER A 33 9.07 -0.10 -19.10
C SER A 33 10.26 -0.69 -19.85
N ILE A 34 10.91 -1.73 -19.32
CA ILE A 34 12.04 -2.40 -19.99
C ILE A 34 11.59 -3.03 -21.32
N ARG A 35 10.44 -3.71 -21.34
CA ARG A 35 9.87 -4.26 -22.59
C ARG A 35 9.53 -3.17 -23.61
N GLY A 36 8.99 -2.04 -23.15
CA GLY A 36 8.74 -0.87 -23.99
C GLY A 36 10.02 -0.34 -24.65
N ILE A 37 11.12 -0.27 -23.90
CA ILE A 37 12.44 0.14 -24.43
C ILE A 37 12.94 -0.87 -25.47
N ILE A 38 12.86 -2.18 -25.19
CA ILE A 38 13.27 -3.22 -26.15
C ILE A 38 12.46 -3.10 -27.44
N TYR A 39 11.14 -2.95 -27.36
CA TYR A 39 10.29 -2.82 -28.55
C TYR A 39 10.50 -1.52 -29.32
N LEU A 40 10.97 -0.47 -28.66
CA LEU A 40 11.40 0.76 -29.32
C LEU A 40 12.62 0.50 -30.21
N PHE A 41 13.60 -0.26 -29.74
CA PHE A 41 14.77 -0.66 -30.52
C PHE A 41 14.46 -1.67 -31.63
N GLU A 42 13.37 -2.43 -31.51
CA GLU A 42 12.90 -3.37 -32.54
C GLU A 42 11.91 -2.74 -33.55
N ASP A 43 11.70 -1.42 -33.52
CA ASP A 43 10.74 -0.69 -34.37
C ASP A 43 9.27 -1.18 -34.26
N LYS A 44 8.90 -1.81 -33.13
CA LYS A 44 7.57 -2.38 -32.88
C LYS A 44 6.62 -1.36 -32.25
N TRP A 45 6.40 -0.24 -32.92
CA TRP A 45 5.62 0.91 -32.43
C TRP A 45 4.19 0.57 -31.97
N PHE A 46 3.51 -0.33 -32.69
CA PHE A 46 2.15 -0.74 -32.32
C PHE A 46 2.09 -1.46 -30.97
N ILE A 47 3.09 -2.28 -30.65
CA ILE A 47 3.17 -3.00 -29.37
C ILE A 47 3.41 -2.02 -28.23
N ILE A 48 4.28 -1.02 -28.44
CA ILE A 48 4.54 0.04 -27.47
C ILE A 48 3.25 0.79 -27.14
N LEU A 49 2.46 1.16 -28.18
CA LEU A 49 1.17 1.83 -28.03
C LEU A 49 0.20 1.05 -27.14
N ILE A 50 0.12 -0.27 -27.33
CA ILE A 50 -0.72 -1.14 -26.50
C ILE A 50 -0.22 -1.20 -25.05
N GLN A 51 1.11 -1.16 -24.83
CA GLN A 51 1.71 -1.22 -23.50
C GLN A 51 1.60 0.07 -22.68
N ILE A 52 1.34 1.21 -23.32
CA ILE A 52 1.15 2.48 -22.60
C ILE A 52 -0.07 2.41 -21.67
N LEU A 53 -1.16 1.76 -22.09
CA LEU A 53 -2.38 1.64 -21.27
C LEU A 53 -2.12 0.90 -19.93
N PRO A 54 -1.56 -0.34 -19.91
CA PRO A 54 -1.24 -1.01 -18.66
C PRO A 54 -0.14 -0.26 -17.89
N LEU A 55 0.82 0.39 -18.55
CA LEU A 55 1.84 1.19 -17.86
C LEU A 55 1.22 2.34 -17.07
N ILE A 56 0.36 3.16 -17.69
CA ILE A 56 -0.34 4.27 -17.03
C ILE A 56 -1.18 3.74 -15.86
N PHE A 57 -1.87 2.62 -16.06
CA PHE A 57 -2.69 1.99 -15.03
C PHE A 57 -1.85 1.60 -13.79
N PHE A 58 -0.77 0.83 -13.96
CA PHE A 58 0.09 0.40 -12.85
C PHE A 58 0.88 1.55 -12.22
N VAL A 59 1.31 2.55 -13.00
CA VAL A 59 1.94 3.77 -12.46
C VAL A 59 0.96 4.54 -11.56
N THR A 60 -0.31 4.60 -11.94
CA THR A 60 -1.36 5.25 -11.14
C THR A 60 -1.54 4.52 -9.81
N LEU A 61 -1.65 3.18 -9.83
CA LEU A 61 -1.74 2.35 -8.62
C LEU A 61 -0.53 2.58 -7.70
N LEU A 62 0.67 2.44 -8.24
CA LEU A 62 1.93 2.64 -7.52
C LEU A 62 2.02 4.03 -6.88
N THR A 63 1.52 5.07 -7.57
CA THR A 63 1.51 6.44 -7.06
C THR A 63 0.65 6.57 -5.80
N PHE A 64 -0.54 5.96 -5.76
CA PHE A 64 -1.40 6.00 -4.58
C PHE A 64 -0.78 5.25 -3.40
N GLU A 65 -0.14 4.12 -3.65
CA GLU A 65 0.54 3.35 -2.61
C GLU A 65 1.75 4.09 -2.02
N LEU A 66 2.60 4.64 -2.87
CA LEU A 66 3.76 5.43 -2.47
C LEU A 66 3.32 6.67 -1.68
N LYS A 67 2.25 7.35 -2.11
CA LYS A 67 1.70 8.50 -1.40
C LYS A 67 1.28 8.12 0.03
N LEU A 68 0.61 6.98 0.19
CA LEU A 68 0.18 6.47 1.49
C LEU A 68 1.39 6.08 2.38
N LEU A 69 2.40 5.39 1.82
CA LEU A 69 3.63 5.04 2.53
C LEU A 69 4.42 6.28 2.96
N ILE A 70 4.63 7.25 2.06
CA ILE A 70 5.35 8.50 2.35
C ILE A 70 4.63 9.26 3.46
N LYS A 71 3.29 9.37 3.36
CA LYS A 71 2.47 10.03 4.40
C LYS A 71 2.65 9.35 5.75
N TYR A 72 2.65 8.01 5.77
CA TYR A 72 2.89 7.23 6.98
C TYR A 72 4.27 7.49 7.59
N PHE A 73 5.34 7.32 6.83
CA PHE A 73 6.70 7.48 7.35
C PHE A 73 7.02 8.93 7.74
N LYS A 74 6.50 9.91 6.99
CA LYS A 74 6.63 11.33 7.34
C LYS A 74 6.00 11.62 8.71
N LYS A 75 4.79 11.09 8.96
CA LYS A 75 4.11 11.30 10.24
C LYS A 75 4.73 10.46 11.36
N LEU A 76 5.15 9.23 11.07
CA LEU A 76 5.85 8.37 12.04
C LEU A 76 7.13 9.05 12.56
N ARG A 77 7.88 9.72 11.68
CA ARG A 77 9.08 10.48 12.05
C ARG A 77 8.76 11.66 12.97
N SER A 78 7.61 12.32 12.79
CA SER A 78 7.17 13.41 13.66
C SER A 78 6.96 12.96 15.11
N PHE A 79 6.59 11.70 15.33
CA PHE A 79 6.40 11.12 16.66
C PHE A 79 7.66 10.43 17.20
N ASN A 80 8.78 10.45 16.48
CA ASN A 80 10.03 9.82 16.92
C ASN A 80 10.73 10.61 18.04
N ASN A 81 10.28 11.85 18.28
CA ASN A 81 10.83 12.73 19.31
C ASN A 81 10.17 12.56 20.69
N GLU A 82 9.11 11.76 20.80
CA GLU A 82 8.37 11.49 22.03
C GLU A 82 8.23 9.96 22.18
N GLU A 83 8.67 9.38 23.30
CA GLU A 83 8.52 7.92 23.56
C GLU A 83 7.05 7.55 23.81
N ILE A 84 6.23 7.58 22.76
CA ILE A 84 4.80 7.28 22.86
C ILE A 84 4.56 5.78 22.66
N LYS A 85 3.96 5.14 23.67
CA LYS A 85 3.71 3.68 23.77
C LYS A 85 2.77 3.08 22.71
N GLU A 86 2.23 3.86 21.77
CA GLU A 86 1.31 3.43 20.69
C GLU A 86 1.54 4.17 19.36
N ARG A 87 2.79 4.56 19.08
CA ARG A 87 3.14 5.47 17.98
C ARG A 87 2.58 5.04 16.62
N HIS A 88 2.66 3.75 16.30
CA HIS A 88 2.20 3.24 15.01
C HIS A 88 0.69 3.37 14.86
N MET A 89 -0.05 3.19 15.95
CA MET A 89 -1.50 3.29 15.98
C MET A 89 -1.96 4.74 15.82
N LEU A 90 -1.34 5.66 16.56
CA LEU A 90 -1.61 7.09 16.45
C LEU A 90 -1.26 7.65 15.07
N THR A 91 -0.17 7.15 14.47
CA THR A 91 0.21 7.50 13.10
C THR A 91 -0.85 7.04 12.10
N PHE A 92 -1.32 5.80 12.24
CA PHE A 92 -2.36 5.26 11.37
C PHE A 92 -3.68 6.02 11.55
N ASP A 93 -4.08 6.30 12.80
CA ASP A 93 -5.28 7.06 13.11
C ASP A 93 -5.25 8.47 12.51
N TYR A 94 -4.12 9.17 12.62
CA TYR A 94 -3.92 10.48 12.00
C TYR A 94 -4.14 10.42 10.48
N ILE A 95 -3.59 9.42 9.80
CA ILE A 95 -3.74 9.27 8.35
C ILE A 95 -5.20 9.04 7.96
N VAL A 96 -5.92 8.22 8.74
CA VAL A 96 -7.34 7.91 8.54
C VAL A 96 -8.23 9.14 8.80
N THR A 97 -7.91 9.94 9.80
CA THR A 97 -8.76 11.06 10.26
C THR A 97 -8.50 12.36 9.51
N GLU A 98 -7.26 12.65 9.11
CA GLU A 98 -6.91 13.91 8.42
C GLU A 98 -7.69 14.10 7.12
N ASN A 99 -7.92 13.02 6.34
CA ASN A 99 -8.79 13.08 5.18
C ASN A 99 -9.43 11.70 4.89
N LYS A 100 -10.51 11.40 5.61
CA LYS A 100 -11.21 10.11 5.57
C LYS A 100 -11.66 9.69 4.16
N ASN A 101 -12.13 10.64 3.35
CA ASN A 101 -12.60 10.35 1.99
C ASN A 101 -11.43 10.04 1.06
N HIS A 102 -10.32 10.76 1.18
CA HIS A 102 -9.11 10.48 0.42
C HIS A 102 -8.49 9.13 0.79
N PHE A 103 -8.39 8.84 2.10
CA PHE A 103 -7.87 7.55 2.58
C PHE A 103 -8.70 6.37 2.06
N LYS A 104 -10.04 6.48 2.04
CA LYS A 104 -10.90 5.46 1.45
C LYS A 104 -10.59 5.21 -0.02
N LYS A 105 -10.37 6.27 -0.80
CA LYS A 105 -10.00 6.15 -2.23
C LYS A 105 -8.64 5.47 -2.39
N GLU A 106 -7.63 5.91 -1.64
CA GLU A 106 -6.29 5.29 -1.63
C GLU A 106 -6.38 3.79 -1.32
N MET A 107 -7.14 3.41 -0.29
CA MET A 107 -7.32 1.99 0.07
C MET A 107 -8.01 1.17 -1.01
N ILE A 108 -8.96 1.75 -1.78
CA ILE A 108 -9.57 1.05 -2.91
C ILE A 108 -8.50 0.70 -3.95
N PHE A 109 -7.64 1.65 -4.31
CA PHE A 109 -6.54 1.39 -5.26
C PHE A 109 -5.59 0.31 -4.73
N VAL A 110 -5.18 0.39 -3.45
CA VAL A 110 -4.35 -0.64 -2.81
C VAL A 110 -5.00 -2.03 -2.89
N TYR A 111 -6.32 -2.15 -2.68
CA TYR A 111 -7.02 -3.44 -2.80
C TYR A 111 -7.10 -3.94 -4.24
N ILE A 112 -7.22 -3.03 -5.21
CA ILE A 112 -7.16 -3.37 -6.63
C ILE A 112 -5.77 -3.94 -6.97
N SER A 113 -4.68 -3.25 -6.59
CA SER A 113 -3.32 -3.75 -6.77
C SER A 113 -3.12 -5.13 -6.13
N CYS A 114 -3.59 -5.29 -4.89
CA CYS A 114 -3.50 -6.55 -4.18
C CYS A 114 -4.24 -7.69 -4.91
N SER A 115 -5.40 -7.40 -5.50
CA SER A 115 -6.17 -8.35 -6.32
C SER A 115 -5.39 -8.76 -7.58
N PHE A 116 -4.71 -7.83 -8.25
CA PHE A 116 -3.84 -8.14 -9.38
C PHE A 116 -2.66 -9.02 -8.97
N ILE A 117 -2.01 -8.75 -7.83
CA ILE A 117 -0.91 -9.58 -7.33
C ILE A 117 -1.40 -11.01 -7.02
N VAL A 118 -2.62 -11.16 -6.48
CA VAL A 118 -3.24 -12.49 -6.33
C VAL A 118 -3.39 -13.17 -7.68
N LEU A 119 -3.89 -12.48 -8.69
CA LEU A 119 -4.10 -13.03 -10.04
C LEU A 119 -2.78 -13.41 -10.72
N PHE A 120 -1.68 -12.68 -10.50
CA PHE A 120 -0.40 -12.92 -11.16
C PHE A 120 0.47 -13.98 -10.49
N GLY A 121 0.18 -14.42 -9.26
CA GLY A 121 1.03 -15.42 -8.60
C GLY A 121 0.56 -15.95 -7.24
N GLY A 122 -0.67 -15.69 -6.81
CA GLY A 122 -1.25 -16.21 -5.56
C GLY A 122 -0.68 -15.63 -4.25
N ILE A 123 0.49 -14.97 -4.30
CA ILE A 123 1.18 -14.40 -3.13
C ILE A 123 0.42 -13.20 -2.53
N GLY A 124 -0.46 -12.56 -3.29
CA GLY A 124 -1.21 -11.38 -2.86
C GLY A 124 -2.20 -11.61 -1.70
N VAL A 125 -2.51 -12.86 -1.33
CA VAL A 125 -3.43 -13.17 -0.23
C VAL A 125 -2.85 -12.72 1.12
N ILE A 126 -1.54 -12.85 1.31
CA ILE A 126 -0.85 -12.48 2.56
C ILE A 126 -0.96 -10.97 2.83
N PRO A 127 -0.54 -10.06 1.92
CA PRO A 127 -0.68 -8.63 2.14
C PRO A 127 -2.16 -8.21 2.27
N LEU A 128 -3.10 -8.86 1.56
CA LEU A 128 -4.52 -8.59 1.72
C LEU A 128 -5.00 -8.84 3.17
N VAL A 129 -4.64 -9.99 3.74
CA VAL A 129 -4.97 -10.33 5.13
C VAL A 129 -4.37 -9.32 6.10
N PHE A 130 -3.12 -8.89 5.87
CA PHE A 130 -2.46 -7.88 6.70
C PHE A 130 -3.19 -6.53 6.66
N LEU A 131 -3.59 -6.08 5.47
CA LEU A 131 -4.34 -4.83 5.31
C LEU A 131 -5.70 -4.87 6.04
N ILE A 132 -6.46 -5.95 5.85
CA ILE A 132 -7.77 -6.13 6.48
C ILE A 132 -7.62 -6.20 8.01
N ASN A 133 -6.65 -6.95 8.52
CA ASN A 133 -6.44 -7.10 9.95
C ASN A 133 -5.95 -5.79 10.60
N GLY A 134 -5.12 -5.00 9.92
CA GLY A 134 -4.73 -3.67 10.37
C GLY A 134 -5.93 -2.73 10.54
N GLN A 135 -6.79 -2.64 9.52
CA GLN A 135 -8.00 -1.83 9.59
C GLN A 135 -8.99 -2.30 10.66
N LYS A 136 -9.18 -3.62 10.81
CA LYS A 136 -10.02 -4.18 11.88
C LYS A 136 -9.47 -3.86 13.26
N SER A 137 -8.15 -3.94 13.44
CA SER A 137 -7.47 -3.59 14.69
C SER A 137 -7.62 -2.10 15.02
N HIS A 138 -7.50 -1.21 14.03
CA HIS A 138 -7.76 0.22 14.21
C HIS A 138 -9.19 0.51 14.67
N LYS A 139 -10.19 -0.10 14.03
CA LYS A 139 -11.60 0.05 14.44
C LYS A 139 -11.84 -0.44 15.87
N LYS A 140 -11.25 -1.57 16.27
CA LYS A 140 -11.40 -2.12 17.63
C LYS A 140 -10.76 -1.22 18.68
N TRP A 141 -9.59 -0.68 18.41
CA TRP A 141 -8.92 0.26 19.32
C TRP A 141 -9.74 1.54 19.51
N LEU A 142 -10.36 2.07 18.45
CA LEU A 142 -11.27 3.22 18.56
C LEU A 142 -12.52 2.94 19.40
N GLN A 143 -12.99 1.69 19.48
CA GLN A 143 -14.16 1.29 20.27
C GLN A 143 -13.83 1.02 21.75
N GLU A 144 -12.57 0.71 22.05
CA GLU A 144 -12.09 0.40 23.40
C GLU A 144 -11.51 1.62 24.12
N LYS A 145 -11.39 2.74 23.41
CA LYS A 145 -10.99 4.04 23.92
C LYS A 145 -12.21 4.84 24.36
#